data_AF-V9E6J5-F1
#
_entry.id   AF-V9E6J5-F1
#
_cell.length_a   1.000
_cell.length_b   1.000
_cell.length_c   1.000
_cell.angle_alpha   90.00
_cell.angle_beta   90.00
_cell.angle_gamma   90.00
#
_symmetry.space_group_name_H-M   'P 1'
#
loop_
_entity.id
_entity.type
_entity.pdbx_description
1 polymer ?
#
loop_
_entity_poly.entity_id
_entity_poly.type
_entity_poly.pdbx_seq_one_letter_code
_entity_poly.pdbx_strand_id
1 'polypeptide(L)'
;MPSEPKHGLATRTRVLGALKSGRDWMLVADCNDIVLTASRKIIDRGPTDVQTRGSARAACTKCTPEIEDALVAYREKNCLFTLKQVQNMLRFGFGVRVSTSLTSKQTVQ
;
A
#
# COMPACT_ATOMS: atom_id res chain seq x y z
N MET A 1 -5.98 -2.44 12.00
CA MET A 1 -7.13 -2.96 11.24
C MET A 1 -7.42 -1.99 10.10
N PRO A 2 -7.37 -2.43 8.83
CA PRO A 2 -7.90 -1.61 7.73
C PRO A 2 -9.37 -1.34 8.04
N SER A 3 -9.78 -0.07 8.10
CA SER A 3 -11.20 0.23 8.14
C SER A 3 -11.78 -0.18 6.79
N GLU A 4 -12.82 -1.00 6.78
CA GLU A 4 -13.56 -1.26 5.55
C GLU A 4 -13.94 0.08 4.89
N PRO A 5 -13.73 0.23 3.59
CA PRO A 5 -14.15 1.44 2.92
C PRO A 5 -15.67 1.59 3.08
N LYS A 6 -16.10 2.76 3.60
CA LYS A 6 -17.51 3.10 3.86
C LYS A 6 -18.47 2.80 2.70
N HIS A 7 -17.96 2.74 1.48
CA HIS A 7 -18.66 2.22 0.31
C HIS A 7 -17.76 1.17 -0.36
N GLY A 8 -18.15 -0.10 -0.25
CA GLY A 8 -17.44 -1.22 -0.84
C GLY A 8 -17.47 -1.21 -2.37
N LEU A 9 -16.63 -2.06 -2.97
CA LEU A 9 -16.52 -2.20 -4.42
C LEU A 9 -17.87 -2.54 -5.08
N ALA A 10 -18.67 -3.40 -4.44
CA ALA A 10 -20.00 -3.78 -4.92
C ALA A 10 -20.95 -2.58 -5.11
N THR A 11 -20.96 -1.66 -4.15
CA THR A 11 -21.81 -0.47 -4.17
C THR A 11 -21.43 0.47 -5.31
N ARG A 12 -20.12 0.68 -5.53
CA ARG A 12 -19.62 1.48 -6.65
C ARG A 12 -20.00 0.87 -8.00
N THR A 13 -19.84 -0.44 -8.14
CA THR A 13 -20.16 -1.16 -9.38
C THR A 13 -21.63 -1.04 -9.74
N ARG A 14 -22.54 -1.04 -8.75
CA ARG A 14 -23.99 -0.84 -8.98
C ARG A 14 -24.30 0.55 -9.53
N VAL A 15 -23.75 1.61 -8.92
CA VAL A 15 -23.95 2.99 -9.37
C VAL A 15 -23.40 3.19 -10.78
N LEU A 16 -22.19 2.68 -11.06
CA LEU A 16 -21.59 2.76 -12.39
C LEU A 16 -22.33 1.91 -13.43
N GLY A 17 -22.87 0.76 -13.04
CA GLY A 17 -23.69 -0.09 -13.91
C GLY A 17 -25.01 0.59 -14.29
N ALA A 18 -25.64 1.30 -13.36
CA ALA A 18 -26.84 2.09 -13.62
C ALA A 18 -26.56 3.22 -14.62
N LEU A 19 -25.47 3.97 -14.42
CA LEU A 19 -25.04 5.03 -15.33
C LEU A 19 -24.79 4.49 -16.75
N LYS A 20 -24.07 3.37 -16.88
CA LYS A 20 -23.79 2.73 -18.18
C LYS A 20 -25.05 2.23 -18.89
N SER A 21 -26.03 1.76 -18.12
CA SER A 21 -27.31 1.27 -18.64
C SER A 21 -28.33 2.39 -18.92
N GLY A 22 -27.95 3.66 -18.75
CA GLY A 22 -28.85 4.81 -18.90
C GLY A 22 -29.97 4.86 -17.85
N ARG A 23 -29.85 4.11 -16.75
CA ARG A 23 -30.80 4.10 -15.65
C ARG A 23 -30.50 5.24 -14.68
N ASP A 24 -31.48 5.57 -13.84
CA ASP A 24 -31.31 6.57 -12.79
C ASP A 24 -30.31 6.09 -11.73
N TRP A 25 -29.06 6.54 -11.87
CA TRP A 25 -27.98 6.23 -10.95
C TRP A 25 -28.09 7.00 -9.63
N MET A 26 -28.83 8.12 -9.58
CA MET A 26 -29.05 8.88 -8.34
C MET A 26 -29.96 8.06 -7.40
N LEU A 27 -31.04 7.50 -7.94
CA LEU A 27 -31.90 6.59 -7.19
C LEU A 27 -31.12 5.36 -6.69
N VAL A 28 -30.25 4.78 -7.52
CA VAL A 28 -29.40 3.66 -7.10
C VAL A 28 -28.43 4.07 -6.00
N ALA A 29 -27.87 5.28 -6.03
CA ALA A 29 -27.01 5.79 -4.97
C ALA A 29 -27.76 5.98 -3.64
N ASP A 30 -28.96 6.56 -3.69
CA ASP A 30 -29.80 6.78 -2.51
C ASP A 30 -30.20 5.44 -1.86
N CYS A 31 -30.57 4.43 -2.66
CA CYS A 31 -30.84 3.07 -2.16
C CYS A 31 -29.62 2.36 -1.56
N ASN A 32 -28.41 2.88 -1.77
CA ASN A 32 -27.17 2.33 -1.24
C ASN A 32 -26.53 3.25 -0.18
N ASP A 33 -27.29 4.24 0.33
CA ASP A 33 -26.86 5.22 1.33
C ASP A 33 -25.57 5.97 0.92
N ILE A 34 -25.37 6.17 -0.38
CA ILE A 34 -24.26 6.96 -0.90
C ILE A 34 -24.71 8.40 -1.08
N VAL A 35 -24.11 9.30 -0.31
CA VAL A 35 -24.31 10.74 -0.47
C VAL A 35 -23.99 11.16 -1.90
N LEU A 36 -24.84 12.00 -2.50
CA LEU A 36 -24.72 12.46 -3.90
C LEU A 36 -23.30 12.93 -4.29
N THR A 37 -22.61 13.62 -3.39
CA THR A 37 -21.23 14.09 -3.61
C THR A 37 -20.23 12.94 -3.73
N ALA A 38 -20.42 11.85 -2.99
CA ALA A 38 -19.62 10.64 -3.09
C ALA A 38 -19.96 9.86 -4.37
N SER A 39 -21.25 9.81 -4.76
CA SER A 39 -21.69 9.20 -6.02
C SER A 39 -21.08 9.86 -7.23
N ARG A 40 -21.04 11.21 -7.27
CA ARG A 40 -20.37 11.95 -8.34
C ARG A 40 -18.87 11.64 -8.42
N LYS A 41 -18.18 11.61 -7.27
CA LYS A 41 -16.78 11.19 -7.19
C LYS A 41 -16.54 9.76 -7.66
N ILE A 42 -17.49 8.85 -7.44
CA ILE A 42 -17.42 7.46 -7.93
C ILE A 42 -17.53 7.43 -9.45
N ILE A 43 -18.44 8.22 -10.01
CA ILE A 43 -18.62 8.35 -11.46
C ILE A 43 -17.37 8.95 -12.11
N ASP A 44 -16.86 10.06 -11.57
CA ASP A 44 -15.68 10.76 -12.11
C ASP A 44 -14.40 9.90 -12.05
N ARG A 45 -14.25 9.09 -10.99
CA ARG A 45 -13.07 8.21 -10.80
C ARG A 45 -13.21 6.86 -11.50
N GLY A 46 -14.42 6.45 -11.86
CA GLY A 46 -14.68 5.15 -12.46
C GLY A 46 -14.57 3.95 -11.48
N PRO A 47 -14.52 2.72 -12.00
CA PRO A 47 -14.62 1.48 -11.21
C PRO A 47 -13.37 1.14 -10.42
N THR A 48 -12.29 1.91 -10.53
CA THR A 48 -11.02 1.60 -9.88
C THR A 48 -11.21 1.56 -8.36
N ASP A 49 -10.59 0.54 -7.77
CA ASP A 49 -10.63 0.24 -6.36
C ASP A 49 -10.29 1.46 -5.49
N VAL A 50 -10.74 1.41 -4.24
CA VAL A 50 -10.33 2.36 -3.21
C VAL A 50 -8.83 2.41 -3.21
N GLN A 51 -8.25 3.49 -3.76
CA GLN A 51 -6.80 3.67 -3.64
C GLN A 51 -6.44 3.53 -2.17
N THR A 52 -5.50 2.62 -1.90
CA THR A 52 -5.03 2.32 -0.55
C THR A 52 -4.61 3.64 0.07
N ARG A 53 -5.40 4.11 1.04
CA ARG A 53 -5.22 5.44 1.59
C ARG A 53 -3.95 5.44 2.45
N GLY A 54 -2.94 6.17 1.99
CA GLY A 54 -1.67 6.28 2.67
C GLY A 54 -0.73 5.15 2.29
N SER A 55 0.20 5.44 1.39
CA SER A 55 1.39 4.64 1.16
C SER A 55 2.62 5.41 1.62
N ALA A 56 3.68 4.70 1.98
CA ALA A 56 4.96 5.32 2.25
C ALA A 56 5.47 5.99 0.97
N ARG A 57 5.92 7.24 1.08
CA ARG A 57 6.62 7.90 -0.02
C ARG A 57 7.96 7.21 -0.21
N ALA A 58 8.32 6.86 -1.45
CA ALA A 58 9.61 6.22 -1.76
C ALA A 58 10.80 7.01 -1.20
N ALA A 59 10.75 8.35 -1.27
CA ALA A 59 11.77 9.24 -0.70
C ALA A 59 11.88 9.18 0.84
N CYS A 60 10.86 8.66 1.54
CA CYS A 60 10.87 8.48 2.99
C CYS A 60 11.20 7.03 3.40
N THR A 61 11.36 6.12 2.44
CA THR A 61 11.67 4.71 2.69
C THR A 61 13.17 4.53 2.87
N LYS A 62 13.61 4.10 4.06
CA LYS A 62 15.03 3.91 4.39
C LYS A 62 15.65 2.63 3.80
N CYS A 63 14.83 1.63 3.52
CA CYS A 63 15.24 0.41 2.83
C CYS A 63 14.67 0.43 1.42
N THR A 64 15.52 0.75 0.46
CA THR A 64 15.23 0.54 -0.96
C THR A 64 15.41 -0.94 -1.30
N PRO A 65 14.84 -1.43 -2.41
CA PRO A 65 15.04 -2.82 -2.84
C PRO A 65 16.52 -3.21 -2.98
N GLU A 66 17.37 -2.27 -3.40
CA GLU A 66 18.82 -2.48 -3.50
C GLU A 66 19.48 -2.70 -2.13
N ILE A 67 19.05 -1.97 -1.10
CA ILE A 67 19.54 -2.14 0.28
C ILE A 67 19.06 -3.47 0.85
N GLU A 68 17.86 -3.90 0.49
CA GLU A 68 17.32 -5.21 0.87
C GLU A 68 18.08 -6.36 0.21
N ASP A 69 18.40 -6.24 -1.08
CA ASP A 69 19.22 -7.23 -1.79
C ASP A 69 20.62 -7.35 -1.18
N ALA A 70 21.26 -6.21 -0.87
CA ALA A 70 22.54 -6.19 -0.18
C ALA A 70 22.45 -6.82 1.22
N LEU A 71 21.36 -6.59 1.96
CA LEU A 71 21.11 -7.21 3.25
C LEU A 71 21.09 -8.74 3.13
N VAL A 72 20.37 -9.28 2.13
CA VAL A 72 20.28 -10.71 1.84
C VAL A 72 21.65 -11.25 1.46
N ALA A 73 22.35 -10.60 0.52
CA ALA A 73 23.67 -11.02 0.07
C ALA A 73 24.71 -11.06 1.19
N TYR A 74 24.72 -10.09 2.11
CA TYR A 74 25.64 -10.13 3.28
C TYR A 74 25.35 -11.29 4.21
N ARG A 75 24.08 -11.66 4.34
CA ARG A 75 23.64 -12.74 5.22
C ARG A 75 23.91 -14.12 4.61
N GLU A 76 23.71 -14.27 3.30
CA GLU A 76 24.02 -15.50 2.57
C GLU A 76 25.53 -15.74 2.48
N LYS A 77 26.32 -14.69 2.24
CA LYS A 77 27.78 -14.80 2.20
C LYS A 77 28.37 -15.23 3.53
N ASN A 78 27.76 -14.84 4.66
CA ASN A 78 28.24 -15.17 6.00
C ASN A 78 27.09 -15.19 7.02
N CYS A 79 26.60 -16.39 7.34
CA CYS A 79 25.56 -16.61 8.34
C CYS A 79 25.99 -16.25 9.78
N LEU A 80 27.30 -16.07 10.02
CA LEU A 80 27.87 -15.69 11.31
C LEU A 80 27.81 -14.19 11.59
N PHE A 81 27.46 -13.35 10.62
CA PHE A 81 27.36 -11.93 10.88
C PHE A 81 26.19 -11.63 11.81
N THR A 82 26.53 -10.97 12.91
CA THR A 82 25.54 -10.39 13.82
C THR A 82 24.76 -9.28 13.13
N LEU A 83 23.52 -9.03 13.56
CA LEU A 83 22.68 -7.93 13.05
C LEU A 83 23.39 -6.57 13.11
N LYS A 84 24.27 -6.38 14.11
CA LYS A 84 25.06 -5.16 14.28
C LYS A 84 26.14 -5.00 13.21
N GLN A 85 26.80 -6.11 12.83
CA GLN A 85 27.79 -6.11 11.76
C GLN A 85 27.12 -5.82 10.41
N VAL A 86 25.98 -6.45 10.13
CA VAL A 86 25.22 -6.18 8.89
C VAL A 86 24.74 -4.72 8.84
N GLN A 87 24.24 -4.17 9.96
CA GLN A 87 23.89 -2.75 10.08
C GLN A 87 25.07 -1.83 9.77
N ASN A 88 26.27 -2.16 10.26
CA ASN A 88 27.47 -1.39 9.97
C ASN A 88 27.84 -1.47 8.48
N MET A 89 27.78 -2.66 7.87
CA MET A 89 28.05 -2.84 6.44
C MET A 89 27.11 -2.00 5.56
N LEU A 90 25.81 -1.98 5.87
CA LEU A 90 24.84 -1.15 5.16
C LEU A 90 25.09 0.35 5.36
N ARG A 91 25.51 0.75 6.57
CA ARG A 91 25.88 2.14 6.85
C ARG A 91 27.09 2.58 6.04
N PHE A 92 28.11 1.73 5.93
CA PHE A 92 29.32 2.05 5.15
C PHE A 92 29.09 1.98 3.65
N GLY A 93 28.32 1.01 3.15
CA GLY A 93 28.06 0.83 1.72
C GLY A 93 27.02 1.79 1.13
N PHE A 94 25.97 2.12 1.88
CA PHE A 94 24.81 2.87 1.36
C PHE A 94 24.51 4.16 2.14
N GLY A 95 25.27 4.47 3.20
CA GLY A 95 25.03 5.65 4.03
C GLY A 95 23.75 5.59 4.88
N VAL A 96 23.04 4.45 4.90
CA VAL A 96 21.77 4.31 5.61
C VAL A 96 21.94 3.75 7.01
N ARG A 97 21.20 4.31 7.96
CA ARG A 97 21.10 3.77 9.32
C ARG A 97 19.78 3.02 9.48
N VAL A 98 19.84 1.72 9.24
CA VAL A 98 18.72 0.79 9.38
C VAL A 98 18.60 0.34 10.83
N SER A 99 17.40 0.16 11.41
CA SER A 99 17.28 -0.37 12.78
C SER A 99 17.49 -1.88 12.82
N THR A 100 17.99 -2.41 13.94
CA THR A 100 18.17 -3.86 14.13
C THR A 100 16.84 -4.61 14.08
N SER A 101 15.75 -3.97 14.51
CA SER A 101 14.38 -4.51 14.40
C SER A 101 13.88 -4.60 12.95
N LEU A 102 14.34 -3.73 12.06
CA LEU A 102 14.00 -3.82 10.64
C LEU A 102 14.78 -4.96 9.98
N THR A 103 16.09 -5.05 10.27
CA THR A 103 16.92 -6.16 9.79
C THR A 103 16.44 -7.52 10.30
N SER A 104 15.84 -7.58 11.50
CA SER A 104 15.22 -8.81 12.00
C SER A 104 13.85 -9.08 11.35
N LYS A 105 13.05 -8.06 11.01
CA LYS A 105 11.75 -8.28 10.35
C LYS A 105 11.90 -8.88 8.95
N GLN A 106 12.96 -8.51 8.24
CA GLN A 106 13.32 -9.14 6.96
C GLN A 106 13.66 -10.64 7.08
N THR A 107 13.79 -11.21 8.30
CA THR A 107 14.15 -12.62 8.51
C THR A 107 12.97 -13.59 8.51
N VAL A 108 11.73 -13.10 8.43
CA VAL A 108 10.52 -13.94 8.41
C VAL A 108 9.88 -13.85 7.02
N GLN A 109 10.39 -14.64 6.10
CA GLN A 109 9.65 -15.13 4.93
C GLN A 109 9.67 -16.65 4.96
#